data_AF-A0A951RHX7-F1
#
_entry.id   AF-A0A951RHX7-F1
#
_cell.length_a   1.000
_cell.length_b   1.000
_cell.length_c   1.000
_cell.angle_alpha   90.00
_cell.angle_beta   90.00
_cell.angle_gamma   90.00
#
_symmetry.space_group_name_H-M   'P 1'
#
loop_
_entity.id
_entity.type
_entity.pdbx_description
1 polymer ?
#
loop_
_entity_poly.entity_id
_entity_poly.type
_entity_poly.pdbx_seq_one_letter_code
_entity_poly.pdbx_strand_id
1 'polypeptide(L)'
;METLTIKVTDEKALKALREMEEKHLIEIIEHFVPDSLALPGSEINEEDIRKWADRAELAPSISLNEARLRWEIRKKKIQQTGK
;
A
#
# COMPACT_ATOMS: atom_id res chain seq x y z
N MET A 1 11.35 -4.98 13.54
CA MET A 1 12.11 -5.98 12.77
C MET A 1 13.07 -5.22 11.89
N GLU A 2 14.36 -5.54 11.97
CA GLU A 2 15.36 -4.96 11.08
C GLU A 2 15.75 -6.03 10.06
N THR A 3 15.59 -5.71 8.77
CA THR A 3 15.87 -6.63 7.67
C THR A 3 17.13 -6.16 6.96
N LEU A 4 18.16 -7.01 6.92
CA LEU A 4 19.42 -6.70 6.25
C LEU A 4 19.56 -7.58 5.00
N THR A 5 19.75 -6.95 3.84
CA THR A 5 20.07 -7.68 2.60
C THR A 5 21.58 -7.83 2.47
N ILE A 6 22.06 -9.08 2.44
CA ILE A 6 23.48 -9.41 2.25
C ILE A 6 23.66 -10.20 0.96
N LYS A 7 24.65 -9.81 0.14
CA LYS A 7 25.05 -10.60 -1.03
C LYS A 7 26.11 -11.61 -0.59
N VAL A 8 25.81 -12.89 -0.75
CA VAL A 8 26.73 -13.99 -0.44
C VAL A 8 27.39 -14.46 -1.74
N THR A 9 28.72 -14.43 -1.79
CA THR A 9 29.50 -14.85 -2.98
C THR A 9 30.39 -16.07 -2.73
N ASP A 10 30.46 -16.54 -1.48
CA ASP A 10 31.30 -17.66 -1.05
C ASP A 10 30.44 -18.75 -0.40
N GLU A 11 30.75 -20.01 -0.71
CA GLU A 11 29.95 -21.16 -0.25
C GLU A 11 30.09 -21.41 1.26
N LYS A 12 31.25 -21.10 1.86
CA LYS A 12 31.43 -21.22 3.31
C LYS A 12 30.60 -20.19 4.05
N ALA A 13 30.50 -18.97 3.50
CA ALA A 13 29.63 -17.93 4.04
C ALA A 13 28.16 -18.35 3.98
N LEU A 14 27.71 -18.99 2.89
CA LEU A 14 26.34 -19.51 2.79
C LEU A 14 26.05 -20.58 3.85
N LYS A 15 26.99 -21.51 4.05
CA LYS A 15 26.86 -22.56 5.07
C LYS A 15 26.76 -21.98 6.48
N ALA A 16 27.59 -21.00 6.81
CA ALA A 16 27.55 -20.34 8.11
C ALA A 16 26.19 -19.67 8.38
N LEU A 17 25.59 -19.03 7.36
CA LEU A 17 24.27 -18.43 7.50
C LEU A 17 23.17 -19.47 7.72
N ARG A 18 23.22 -20.61 7.03
CA ARG A 18 22.28 -21.72 7.24
C ARG A 18 22.39 -22.32 8.64
N GLU A 19 23.61 -22.47 9.17
CA GLU A 19 23.81 -22.94 10.56
C GLU A 19 23.26 -21.94 11.59
N MET A 20 23.28 -20.64 11.30
CA MET A 20 22.68 -19.62 12.17
C MET A 20 21.15 -19.63 12.11
N GLU A 21 20.58 -19.91 10.94
CA GLU A 21 19.14 -20.11 10.74
C GLU A 21 18.65 -21.35 11.50
N GLU A 22 19.36 -22.48 11.41
CA GLU A 22 19.05 -23.71 12.17
C GLU A 22 19.07 -23.48 13.70
N LYS A 23 19.90 -22.57 14.18
CA LYS A 23 19.94 -22.16 15.60
C LYS A 23 18.91 -21.11 15.98
N HIS A 24 18.04 -20.72 15.05
CA HIS A 24 17.02 -19.67 15.22
C HIS A 24 17.60 -18.30 15.61
N LEU A 25 18.85 -18.00 15.22
CA LEU A 25 19.48 -16.70 15.46
C LEU A 25 19.09 -15.67 14.39
N ILE A 26 18.81 -16.15 13.19
CA ILE A 26 18.36 -15.37 12.03
C ILE A 26 17.28 -16.15 11.28
N GLU A 27 16.56 -15.48 10.38
CA GLU A 27 15.63 -16.08 9.44
C GLU A 27 16.05 -15.66 8.02
N ILE A 28 16.24 -16.62 7.11
CA ILE A 28 16.58 -16.32 5.71
C ILE A 28 15.29 -16.24 4.90
N ILE A 29 14.89 -15.02 4.56
CA ILE A 29 13.68 -14.77 3.78
C ILE A 29 13.96 -15.06 2.30
N GLU A 30 13.42 -16.15 1.76
CA GLU A 30 13.58 -16.52 0.33
C GLU A 30 12.86 -15.56 -0.63
N HIS A 31 11.72 -15.01 -0.19
CA HIS A 31 10.90 -14.08 -0.97
C HIS A 31 10.60 -12.85 -0.13
N PHE A 32 11.41 -11.80 -0.33
CA PHE A 32 11.12 -10.49 0.22
C PHE A 32 10.23 -9.75 -0.79
N VAL A 33 8.95 -9.63 -0.49
CA VAL A 33 8.07 -8.66 -1.15
C VAL A 33 8.26 -7.37 -0.36
N PRO A 34 9.06 -6.39 -0.84
CA PRO A 34 9.09 -5.08 -0.21
C PRO A 34 7.65 -4.56 -0.15
N ASP A 35 7.31 -3.86 0.95
CA ASP A 35 6.01 -3.20 1.12
C ASP A 35 5.57 -2.64 -0.23
N SER A 36 4.53 -3.28 -0.77
CA SER A 36 4.08 -3.01 -2.12
C SER A 36 3.91 -1.51 -2.28
N LEU A 37 4.54 -0.92 -3.29
CA LEU A 37 4.26 0.46 -3.69
C LEU A 37 2.81 0.61 -4.20
N ALA A 38 2.03 -0.47 -4.22
CA ALA A 38 0.60 -0.41 -4.45
C ALA A 38 -0.06 0.44 -3.37
N LEU A 39 -0.87 1.37 -3.82
CA LEU A 39 -1.78 2.10 -2.95
C LEU A 39 -2.61 1.09 -2.14
N PRO A 40 -2.81 1.34 -0.84
CA PRO A 40 -3.67 0.47 -0.03
C PRO A 40 -5.06 0.39 -0.67
N GLY A 41 -5.54 -0.81 -0.94
CA GLY A 41 -6.81 -1.03 -1.61
C GLY A 41 -6.92 -2.42 -2.21
N SER A 42 -8.13 -2.78 -2.64
CA SER A 42 -8.35 -3.97 -3.47
C SER A 42 -7.85 -3.71 -4.89
N GLU A 43 -7.38 -4.75 -5.57
CA GLU A 43 -7.09 -4.66 -7.00
C GLU A 43 -8.31 -4.16 -7.76
N ILE A 44 -8.10 -3.14 -8.60
CA ILE A 44 -9.13 -2.62 -9.49
C ILE A 44 -9.07 -3.39 -10.81
N ASN A 45 -10.20 -3.90 -11.28
CA ASN A 45 -10.30 -4.54 -12.60
C ASN A 45 -10.71 -3.52 -13.68
N GLU A 46 -10.59 -3.92 -14.94
CA GLU A 46 -10.91 -3.05 -16.08
C GLU A 46 -12.38 -2.60 -16.10
N GLU A 47 -13.30 -3.43 -15.62
CA GLU A 47 -14.73 -3.12 -15.58
C GLU A 47 -15.02 -2.01 -14.56
N ASP A 48 -14.35 -2.04 -13.41
CA ASP A 48 -14.46 -1.02 -12.38
C ASP A 48 -13.91 0.33 -12.86
N ILE A 49 -12.85 0.31 -13.66
CA ILE A 49 -12.30 1.51 -14.31
C ILE A 49 -13.32 2.09 -15.29
N ARG A 50 -13.94 1.27 -16.16
CA ARG A 50 -14.97 1.73 -17.10
C ARG A 50 -16.17 2.34 -16.37
N LYS A 51 -16.68 1.66 -15.34
CA LYS A 51 -17.78 2.17 -14.50
C LYS A 51 -17.44 3.47 -13.80
N TRP A 52 -16.18 3.67 -13.41
CA TRP A 52 -15.74 4.94 -12.85
C TRP A 52 -15.72 6.05 -13.92
N ALA A 53 -15.17 5.77 -15.10
CA ALA A 53 -15.12 6.72 -16.21
C ALA A 53 -16.53 7.17 -16.65
N ASP A 54 -17.44 6.22 -16.88
CA ASP A 54 -18.83 6.53 -17.27
C ASP A 54 -19.53 7.42 -16.23
N ARG A 55 -19.31 7.15 -14.94
CA ARG A 55 -19.86 7.97 -13.86
C ARG A 55 -19.23 9.35 -13.81
N ALA A 56 -17.92 9.46 -14.06
CA ALA A 56 -17.21 10.74 -14.04
C ALA A 56 -17.65 11.64 -15.20
N GLU A 57 -17.87 11.08 -16.40
CA GLU A 57 -18.34 11.83 -17.56
C GLU A 57 -19.78 12.32 -17.42
N LEU A 58 -20.64 11.51 -16.77
CA LEU A 58 -22.03 11.88 -16.50
C LEU A 58 -22.19 12.75 -15.24
N ALA A 59 -21.12 12.94 -14.46
CA ALA A 59 -21.19 13.72 -13.24
C ALA A 59 -21.36 15.22 -13.57
N PRO A 60 -22.35 15.90 -12.96
CA PRO A 60 -22.49 17.33 -13.15
C PRO A 60 -21.25 18.06 -12.64
N SER A 61 -20.63 18.86 -13.50
CA SER A 61 -19.51 19.71 -13.12
C SER A 61 -20.00 20.81 -12.18
N ILE A 62 -19.42 20.89 -10.99
CA ILE A 62 -19.68 21.98 -10.04
C ILE A 62 -18.55 23.00 -10.08
N SER A 63 -18.85 24.26 -9.76
CA SER A 63 -17.81 25.28 -9.63
C SER A 63 -16.86 24.95 -8.48
N LEU A 64 -15.63 25.41 -8.57
CA LEU A 64 -14.62 25.20 -7.52
C LEU A 64 -15.06 25.80 -6.17
N ASN A 65 -15.79 26.92 -6.21
CA ASN A 65 -16.37 27.55 -5.03
C ASN A 65 -17.45 26.67 -4.37
N GLU A 66 -18.29 26.05 -5.17
CA GLU A 66 -19.33 25.14 -4.69
C GLU A 66 -18.72 23.84 -4.13
N ALA A 67 -17.71 23.29 -4.80
CA ALA A 67 -16.96 22.14 -4.31
C ALA A 67 -16.34 22.41 -2.93
N ARG A 68 -15.71 23.59 -2.77
CA ARG A 68 -15.10 24.02 -1.49
C ARG A 68 -16.15 24.14 -0.38
N LEU A 69 -17.29 24.73 -0.67
CA LEU A 69 -18.38 24.88 0.31
C LEU A 69 -18.91 23.50 0.76
N ARG A 70 -19.17 22.59 -0.19
CA ARG A 70 -19.63 21.22 0.11
C ARG A 70 -18.61 20.44 0.95
N TRP A 71 -17.32 20.60 0.68
CA TRP A 71 -16.25 19.98 1.45
C TRP A 71 -16.22 20.47 2.90
N GLU A 72 -16.26 21.78 3.13
CA GLU A 72 -16.28 22.37 4.48
C GLU A 72 -17.47 21.88 5.31
N ILE A 73 -18.66 21.79 4.70
CA ILE A 73 -19.86 21.25 5.36
C ILE A 73 -19.66 19.78 5.73
N ARG A 74 -19.13 18.97 4.82
CA ARG A 74 -18.91 17.53 5.04
C ARG A 74 -17.84 17.29 6.11
N LYS A 75 -16.76 18.07 6.10
CA LYS A 75 -15.69 18.02 7.10
C LYS A 75 -16.21 18.30 8.50
N LYS A 76 -17.06 19.32 8.67
CA LYS A 76 -17.70 19.62 9.96
C LYS A 76 -18.58 18.46 10.46
N LYS A 77 -19.34 17.82 9.57
CA LYS A 77 -20.16 16.65 9.95
C LYS A 77 -19.30 15.47 10.42
N ILE A 78 -18.23 15.15 9.69
CA ILE A 78 -17.31 14.05 10.06
C ILE A 78 -16.68 14.30 11.43
N GLN A 79 -16.27 15.55 11.71
CA GLN A 79 -15.70 15.93 13.00
C GLN A 79 -16.72 15.89 14.16
N GLN A 80 -18.01 15.98 13.87
CA GLN A 80 -19.08 15.89 14.87
C GLN A 80 -19.50 14.44 15.15
N THR A 81 -19.41 13.54 14.16
CA THR A 81 -19.76 12.11 14.32
C THR A 81 -18.61 11.27 14.90
N GLY A 82 -17.39 11.82 14.97
CA GLY A 82 -16.22 11.18 15.58
C GLY A 82 -15.95 11.59 17.04
N LYS A 83 -16.91 12.24 17.71
CA LYS A 83 -16.93 12.47 19.17
C LYS A 83 -17.97 11.55 19.80
#